data_AF-A0A7S0TZ90-F1
#
_entry.id   AF-A0A7S0TZ90-F1
#
_cell.length_a   1.000
_cell.length_b   1.000
_cell.length_c   1.000
_cell.angle_alpha   90.00
_cell.angle_beta   90.00
_cell.angle_gamma   90.00
#
_symmetry.space_group_name_H-M   'P 1'
#
loop_
_entity.id
_entity.type
_entity.pdbx_description
1 polymer ?
#
loop_
_entity_poly.entity_id
_entity_poly.type
_entity_poly.pdbx_seq_one_letter_code
_entity_poly.pdbx_strand_id
1 'polypeptide(L)'
;MGDQPEVAGIGAMIKPNRYSILKFCELHPGGAAAACGQIFEGDRLVSVDGVVCKGMTAEEVGPLIRGPVGSSVEIEVLRPGDTKTTTVSVVRQKIVNAGPAPPQPAHTKGIRTWDWSRQY
;
A
#
# COMPACT_ATOMS: atom_id res chain seq x y z
N MET A 1 -18.85 9.14 26.84
CA MET A 1 -17.50 9.58 26.44
C MET A 1 -17.11 8.69 25.28
N GLY A 2 -17.31 9.15 24.04
CA GLY A 2 -17.21 8.27 22.87
C GLY A 2 -15.76 7.95 22.56
N ASP A 3 -15.41 6.66 22.56
CA ASP A 3 -14.20 6.14 21.93
C ASP A 3 -14.08 6.73 20.52
N GLN A 4 -13.13 7.65 20.34
CA GLN A 4 -12.76 8.08 19.00
C GLN A 4 -12.16 6.83 18.33
N PRO A 5 -12.74 6.32 17.24
CA PRO A 5 -12.15 5.16 16.56
C PRO A 5 -10.71 5.53 16.20
N GLU A 6 -9.74 4.72 16.64
CA GLU A 6 -8.34 4.99 16.36
C GLU A 6 -8.15 4.87 14.83
N VAL A 7 -8.01 6.02 14.16
CA VAL A 7 -7.82 6.05 12.71
C VAL A 7 -6.34 5.91 12.41
N ALA A 8 -5.99 4.90 11.62
CA ALA A 8 -4.66 4.74 11.06
C ALA A 8 -4.70 4.70 9.53
N GLY A 9 -3.65 5.24 8.92
CA GLY A 9 -3.38 5.02 7.52
C GLY A 9 -2.62 3.72 7.29
N ILE A 10 -2.30 3.45 6.03
CA ILE A 10 -1.38 2.38 5.66
C ILE A 10 0.09 2.84 5.73
N GLY A 11 0.37 4.10 6.08
CA GLY A 11 1.72 4.66 6.07
C GLY A 11 2.32 4.76 4.66
N ALA A 12 1.53 5.22 3.68
CA ALA A 12 2.00 5.45 2.32
C ALA A 12 1.68 6.88 1.89
N MET A 13 2.60 7.49 1.15
CA MET A 13 2.43 8.79 0.53
C MET A 13 2.04 8.62 -0.93
N ILE A 14 0.89 9.18 -1.29
CA ILE A 14 0.42 9.27 -2.66
C ILE A 14 0.58 10.70 -3.18
N LYS A 15 1.04 10.84 -4.42
CA LYS A 15 1.11 12.13 -5.12
C LYS A 15 0.44 12.01 -6.48
N PRO A 16 -0.35 13.01 -6.90
CA PRO A 16 -0.88 13.05 -8.26
C PRO A 16 0.25 13.32 -9.26
N ASN A 17 0.18 12.68 -10.43
CA ASN A 17 1.06 12.97 -11.57
C ASN A 17 0.44 14.01 -12.53
N ARG A 18 1.13 14.31 -13.64
CA ARG A 18 0.65 15.24 -14.70
C ARG A 18 -0.67 14.85 -15.39
N TYR A 19 -1.14 13.62 -15.19
CA TYR A 19 -2.38 13.06 -15.73
C TYR A 19 -3.45 12.84 -14.65
N SER A 20 -3.31 13.45 -13.47
CA SER A 20 -4.22 13.26 -12.31
C SER A 20 -4.31 11.80 -11.84
N ILE A 21 -3.25 11.01 -12.07
CA ILE A 21 -3.14 9.65 -11.57
C ILE A 21 -2.35 9.69 -10.27
N LEU A 22 -2.94 9.15 -9.20
CA LEU A 22 -2.28 9.02 -7.91
C LEU A 22 -1.22 7.92 -7.97
N LYS A 23 -0.03 8.24 -7.46
CA LYS A 23 1.12 7.34 -7.48
C LYS A 23 1.72 7.26 -6.09
N PHE A 24 2.09 6.06 -5.67
CA PHE A 24 2.88 5.84 -4.47
C PHE A 24 4.29 6.40 -4.70
N CYS A 25 4.65 7.40 -3.90
CA CYS A 25 5.94 8.07 -3.99
C CYS A 25 6.85 7.78 -2.81
N GLU A 26 6.29 7.43 -1.65
CA GLU A 26 7.05 7.14 -0.44
C GLU A 26 6.26 6.17 0.43
N LEU A 27 6.93 5.22 1.07
CA LEU A 27 6.34 4.27 2.01
C LEU A 27 7.03 4.41 3.36
N HIS A 28 6.23 4.57 4.41
CA HIS A 28 6.75 4.64 5.76
C HIS A 28 7.19 3.23 6.21
N PRO A 29 8.43 3.02 6.64
CA PRO A 29 8.97 1.69 6.97
C PRO A 29 8.24 1.00 8.14
N GLY A 30 7.61 1.78 9.02
CA GLY A 30 6.71 1.29 10.08
C GLY A 30 5.23 1.25 9.72
N GLY A 31 4.87 1.48 8.46
CA GLY A 31 3.50 1.51 7.96
C GLY A 31 3.04 0.16 7.41
N ALA A 32 1.72 -0.04 7.35
CA ALA A 32 1.13 -1.26 6.81
C ALA A 32 1.51 -1.55 5.35
N ALA A 33 1.63 -0.52 4.52
CA ALA A 33 1.97 -0.65 3.11
C ALA A 33 3.39 -1.21 2.94
N ALA A 34 4.36 -0.71 3.72
CA ALA A 34 5.71 -1.24 3.74
C ALA A 34 5.77 -2.66 4.34
N ALA A 35 5.03 -2.90 5.43
CA ALA A 35 4.95 -4.21 6.08
C ALA A 35 4.34 -5.29 5.16
N CYS A 36 3.40 -4.91 4.28
CA CYS A 36 2.82 -5.80 3.29
C CYS A 36 3.83 -6.23 2.21
N GLY A 37 4.83 -5.39 1.91
CA GLY A 37 5.89 -5.69 0.93
C GLY A 37 5.41 -5.90 -0.51
N GLN A 38 4.17 -5.55 -0.81
CA GLN A 38 3.54 -5.73 -2.13
C GLN A 38 3.28 -4.41 -2.88
N ILE A 39 3.26 -3.30 -2.14
CA ILE A 39 3.15 -1.94 -2.69
C ILE A 39 4.55 -1.35 -2.77
N PHE A 40 4.87 -0.77 -3.92
CA PHE A 40 6.18 -0.19 -4.17
C PHE A 40 6.08 1.30 -4.52
N GLU A 41 7.13 2.04 -4.21
CA GLU A 41 7.32 3.39 -4.73
C GLU A 41 7.42 3.32 -6.26
N GLY A 42 6.55 4.02 -6.97
CA GLY A 42 6.41 3.78 -8.41
C GLY A 42 5.01 3.34 -8.82
N ASP A 43 4.29 2.69 -7.91
CA ASP A 43 3.02 2.07 -8.23
C ASP A 43 1.92 3.11 -8.41
N ARG A 44 1.10 2.93 -9.45
CA ARG A 44 -0.06 3.79 -9.68
C ARG A 44 -1.26 3.23 -8.93
N LEU A 45 -1.91 4.07 -8.16
CA LEU A 45 -3.15 3.71 -7.49
C LEU A 45 -4.30 3.70 -8.50
N VAL A 46 -4.99 2.57 -8.60
CA VAL A 46 -6.11 2.36 -9.52
C VAL A 46 -7.42 2.41 -8.75
N SER A 47 -7.55 1.60 -7.70
CA SER A 47 -8.72 1.56 -6.84
C SER A 47 -8.35 1.25 -5.39
N VAL A 48 -9.21 1.66 -4.47
CA VAL A 48 -9.14 1.36 -3.04
C VAL A 48 -10.49 0.79 -2.62
N ASP A 49 -10.49 -0.42 -2.09
CA ASP A 49 -11.69 -1.13 -1.63
C ASP A 49 -12.76 -1.27 -2.72
N GLY A 50 -12.32 -1.48 -3.97
CA GLY A 50 -13.19 -1.51 -5.16
C GLY A 50 -13.63 -0.12 -5.66
N VAL A 51 -13.30 0.97 -4.95
CA VAL A 51 -13.58 2.35 -5.39
C VAL A 51 -12.46 2.81 -6.31
N VAL A 52 -12.79 3.09 -7.57
CA VAL A 52 -11.81 3.57 -8.56
C VAL A 52 -11.33 4.97 -8.18
N CYS A 53 -10.04 5.09 -7.89
CA CYS A 53 -9.36 6.34 -7.52
C CYS A 53 -8.82 7.10 -8.74
N LYS A 54 -9.01 6.58 -9.95
CA LYS A 54 -8.56 7.22 -11.19
C LYS A 54 -9.28 8.55 -11.39
N GLY A 55 -8.51 9.65 -11.40
CA GLY A 55 -9.05 11.00 -11.56
C GLY A 55 -9.50 11.65 -10.25
N MET A 56 -9.42 10.94 -9.12
CA MET A 56 -9.63 11.52 -7.80
C MET A 56 -8.37 12.23 -7.32
N THR A 57 -8.59 13.20 -6.43
CA THR A 57 -7.49 13.91 -5.77
C THR A 57 -6.98 13.15 -4.55
N ALA A 58 -5.78 13.48 -4.07
CA ALA A 58 -5.23 12.87 -2.86
C ALA A 58 -6.09 13.16 -1.62
N GLU A 59 -6.86 14.25 -1.63
CA GLU A 59 -7.78 14.63 -0.56
C GLU A 59 -9.02 13.74 -0.50
N GLU A 60 -9.51 13.28 -1.66
CA GLU A 60 -10.63 12.33 -1.74
C GLU A 60 -10.20 10.90 -1.41
N VAL A 61 -8.97 10.53 -1.78
CA VAL A 61 -8.44 9.18 -1.58
C VAL A 61 -7.80 8.98 -0.22
N GLY A 62 -7.24 10.04 0.36
CA GLY A 62 -6.71 10.04 1.72
C GLY A 62 -7.65 9.39 2.76
N PRO A 63 -8.94 9.76 2.84
CA PRO A 63 -9.90 9.12 3.74
C PRO A 63 -10.35 7.72 3.30
N LEU A 64 -10.14 7.30 2.05
CA LEU A 64 -10.36 5.90 1.63
C LEU A 64 -9.22 5.00 2.11
N ILE A 65 -8.00 5.52 2.12
CA ILE A 65 -6.82 4.78 2.59
C ILE A 65 -6.75 4.78 4.12
N ARG A 66 -7.06 5.91 4.75
CA ARG A 66 -7.15 6.04 6.20
C ARG A 66 -8.45 5.41 6.71
N GLY A 67 -8.38 4.66 7.78
CA GLY A 67 -9.58 4.07 8.39
C GLY A 67 -9.28 3.50 9.76
N PRO A 68 -10.22 2.75 10.35
CA PRO A 68 -10.02 2.20 11.69
C PRO A 68 -8.81 1.25 11.71
N VAL A 69 -7.99 1.35 12.76
CA VAL A 69 -6.92 0.39 13.04
C VAL A 69 -7.48 -1.03 13.08
N GLY A 70 -6.80 -1.97 12.43
CA GLY A 70 -7.22 -3.37 12.33
C GLY A 70 -8.15 -3.69 11.16
N SER A 71 -8.64 -2.69 10.42
CA SER A 71 -9.39 -2.92 9.19
C SER A 71 -8.46 -3.26 8.03
N SER A 72 -8.83 -4.26 7.21
CA SER A 72 -8.21 -4.50 5.92
C SER A 72 -8.72 -3.49 4.89
N VAL A 73 -7.82 -3.02 4.02
CA VAL A 73 -8.14 -2.24 2.83
C VAL A 73 -7.53 -2.95 1.63
N GLU A 74 -8.34 -3.14 0.58
CA GLU A 74 -7.85 -3.65 -0.69
C GLU A 74 -7.35 -2.49 -1.55
N ILE A 75 -6.13 -2.58 -2.06
CA ILE A 75 -5.53 -1.53 -2.88
C ILE A 75 -5.12 -2.15 -4.19
N GLU A 76 -5.74 -1.68 -5.26
CA GLU A 76 -5.36 -2.08 -6.59
C GLU A 76 -4.31 -1.12 -7.15
N VAL A 77 -3.16 -1.69 -7.50
CA VAL A 77 -2.02 -0.95 -8.03
C VAL A 77 -1.64 -1.40 -9.44
N LEU A 78 -1.23 -0.45 -10.28
CA LEU A 78 -0.68 -0.70 -11.59
C LEU A 78 0.81 -0.43 -11.58
N ARG A 79 1.60 -1.49 -11.72
CA ARG A 79 3.05 -1.42 -11.82
C ARG A 79 3.48 -0.73 -13.12
N PRO A 80 4.56 0.08 -13.09
CA PRO A 80 5.08 0.72 -14.29
C PRO A 80 5.66 -0.33 -15.24
N GLY A 81 5.03 -0.51 -16.40
CA GLY A 81 5.45 -1.49 -17.42
C GLY A 81 4.61 -2.76 -17.45
N ASP A 82 3.72 -2.95 -16.48
CA ASP A 82 2.67 -3.96 -16.54
C ASP A 82 1.38 -3.37 -17.13
N THR A 83 0.62 -4.22 -17.83
CA THR A 83 -0.74 -3.90 -18.31
C THR A 83 -1.83 -4.37 -17.36
N LYS A 84 -1.48 -5.25 -16.41
CA LYS A 84 -2.40 -5.80 -15.42
C LYS A 84 -2.23 -5.08 -14.09
N THR A 85 -3.35 -4.81 -13.46
CA THR A 85 -3.39 -4.33 -12.09
C THR A 85 -3.16 -5.48 -11.11
N THR A 86 -2.62 -5.17 -9.94
CA THR A 86 -2.37 -6.11 -8.84
C THR A 86 -3.15 -5.63 -7.63
N THR A 87 -4.00 -6.49 -7.10
CA THR A 87 -4.80 -6.22 -5.92
C THR A 87 -4.04 -6.67 -4.68
N VAL A 88 -3.86 -5.76 -3.74
CA VAL A 88 -3.07 -5.97 -2.52
C VAL A 88 -3.95 -5.69 -1.31
N SER A 89 -4.15 -6.71 -0.48
CA SER A 89 -4.87 -6.55 0.79
C SER A 89 -3.90 -6.12 1.89
N VAL A 90 -4.11 -4.93 2.44
CA VAL A 90 -3.26 -4.35 3.50
C VAL A 90 -4.08 -4.15 4.76
N VAL A 91 -3.59 -4.63 5.90
CA VAL A 91 -4.26 -4.40 7.19
C VAL A 91 -3.79 -3.08 7.79
N ARG A 92 -4.69 -2.12 7.94
CA ARG A 92 -4.42 -0.81 8.54
C ARG A 92 -3.87 -1.00 9.95
N GLN A 93 -2.72 -0.41 10.22
CA GLN A 93 -2.07 -0.48 11.52
C GLN A 93 -1.54 0.89 11.90
N LYS A 94 -1.53 1.18 13.20
CA LYS A 94 -0.86 2.37 13.71
C LYS A 94 0.61 2.29 13.29
N ILE A 95 1.14 3.40 12.77
CA ILE A 95 2.56 3.48 12.44
C ILE A 95 3.31 3.28 13.75
N VAL A 96 3.84 2.07 13.92
CA VAL A 96 4.76 1.77 15.00
C VAL A 96 6.15 2.08 14.47
N ASN A 97 7.02 2.58 15.33
CA ASN A 97 8.45 2.59 15.04
C ASN A 97 8.98 1.14 15.16
N ALA A 98 8.34 0.20 14.46
CA ALA A 98 8.86 -1.12 14.25
C ALA A 98 10.18 -0.97 13.51
N GLY A 99 11.12 -1.87 13.80
CA GLY A 99 12.45 -1.88 13.21
C GLY A 99 12.45 -1.94 11.68
N PRO A 100 13.60 -2.24 11.05
CA PRO A 100 13.74 -2.16 9.59
C PRO A 100 12.60 -2.92 8.90
N ALA A 101 11.91 -2.25 7.96
CA ALA A 101 10.84 -2.85 7.18
C ALA A 101 11.32 -4.20 6.64
N PRO A 102 10.45 -5.23 6.61
CA PRO A 102 10.82 -6.51 6.00
C PRO A 102 11.39 -6.23 4.61
N PRO A 103 12.49 -6.89 4.21
CA PRO A 103 13.10 -6.65 2.92
C PRO A 103 12.04 -6.89 1.84
N GLN A 104 11.59 -5.80 1.21
CA GLN A 104 10.59 -5.89 0.17
C GLN A 104 11.19 -6.78 -0.94
N PRO A 105 10.47 -7.81 -1.42
CA PRO A 105 10.97 -8.64 -2.51
C PRO A 105 11.15 -7.72 -3.72
N ALA A 106 12.41 -7.35 -3.98
CA ALA A 106 12.79 -6.56 -5.14
C ALA A 106 12.24 -7.26 -6.38
N HIS A 107 11.62 -6.47 -7.25
CA HIS A 107 10.96 -6.89 -8.49
C HIS A 107 11.94 -7.65 -9.40
N THR A 108 12.18 -8.92 -9.08
CA THR A 108 12.95 -9.82 -9.92
C THR A 108 11.95 -10.51 -10.80
N LYS A 109 11.68 -9.85 -11.93
CA LYS A 109 10.86 -10.38 -13.01
C LYS A 109 11.48 -11.71 -13.45
N GLY A 110 10.85 -12.80 -13.01
CA GLY A 110 11.20 -14.18 -13.40
C GLY A 110 12.45 -14.73 -12.73
N ILE A 111 12.26 -15.65 -11.78
CA ILE A 111 12.85 -17.01 -11.73
C ILE A 111 12.64 -17.59 -10.31
N ARG A 112 11.82 -18.65 -10.29
CA ARG A 112 11.86 -19.85 -9.43
C ARG A 112 11.87 -19.69 -7.89
N THR A 113 10.78 -20.21 -7.31
CA THR A 113 10.71 -20.96 -6.04
C THR A 113 11.43 -20.35 -4.84
N TRP A 114 10.66 -19.69 -3.98
CA TRP A 114 11.03 -19.56 -2.58
C TRP A 114 10.63 -20.86 -1.87
N ASP A 115 11.55 -21.82 -1.84
CA ASP A 115 11.47 -22.97 -0.95
C ASP A 115 11.73 -22.49 0.48
N TRP A 116 10.73 -22.63 1.33
CA TRP A 116 10.76 -22.24 2.75
C TRP A 116 11.55 -23.22 3.64
N SER A 117 12.41 -24.08 3.07
CA SER A 117 13.20 -25.04 3.86
C SER A 117 14.66 -24.60 4.00
N ARG A 118 14.95 -23.96 5.14
CA ARG A 118 16.13 -24.16 6.02
C ARG A 118 16.14 -23.04 7.05
N GLN A 119 15.41 -23.18 8.17
CA GLN A 119 15.86 -23.81 9.44
C GLN A 119 17.21 -23.27 9.93
N TYR A 120 17.19 -22.53 11.06
CA TYR A 120 17.50 -23.00 12.43
C TYR A 120 18.97 -23.36 12.62
#